data_AF-A0A381WX18-F1
#
_entry.id   AF-A0A381WX18-F1
#
_cell.length_a   1.000
_cell.length_b   1.000
_cell.length_c   1.000
_cell.angle_alpha   90.00
_cell.angle_beta   90.00
_cell.angle_gamma   90.00
#
_symmetry.space_group_name_H-M   'P 1'
#
loop_
_entity.id
_entity.type
_entity.pdbx_description
1 polymer ?
#
loop_
_entity_poly.entity_id
_entity_poly.type
_entity_poly.pdbx_seq_one_letter_code
_entity_poly.pdbx_strand_id
1 'polypeptide(L)' 'MLEVGIALLITAIVVIAILYIISIWVYKRSPANMCFIRTGFRGTKVCLGKGALVLPVFHEVSWVSFET' A
#
# COMPACT_ATOMS: atom_id res chain seq x y z
N MET A 1 8.69 37.47 1.33
CA MET A 1 9.39 36.46 0.50
C MET A 1 9.79 35.22 1.31
N LEU A 2 10.54 35.39 2.42
CA LEU A 2 10.98 34.27 3.26
C LEU A 2 9.80 33.46 3.88
N GLU A 3 8.78 34.15 4.38
CA GLU A 3 7.61 33.51 5.01
C GLU A 3 6.83 32.60 4.05
N VAL A 4 6.65 33.04 2.80
CA VAL A 4 6.00 32.23 1.75
C VAL A 4 6.83 30.99 1.41
N GLY A 5 8.16 31.13 1.37
CA GLY A 5 9.06 29.99 1.16
C GLY A 5 8.98 28.95 2.28
N ILE A 6 8.92 29.39 3.53
CA ILE A 6 8.77 28.52 4.70
C ILE A 6 7.42 27.80 4.68
N ALA A 7 6.33 28.52 4.37
CA ALA A 7 4.99 27.94 4.27
C ALA A 7 4.93 26.83 3.22
N LEU A 8 5.47 27.05 2.02
CA LEU A 8 5.51 26.04 0.95
C LEU A 8 6.32 24.81 1.34
N LEU A 9 7.46 24.99 2.03
CA LEU A 9 8.29 23.89 2.49
C LEU A 9 7.55 23.03 3.52
N ILE A 10 6.89 23.65 4.49
CA ILE A 10 6.08 22.93 5.48
C ILE A 10 4.95 22.17 4.79
N THR A 11 4.23 22.81 3.86
CA THR A 11 3.17 22.14 3.10
C THR A 11 3.69 20.93 2.32
N ALA A 12 4.85 21.05 1.66
CA ALA A 12 5.45 19.95 0.92
C ALA A 12 5.79 18.75 1.83
N ILE A 13 6.37 19.00 3.01
CA ILE A 13 6.67 17.95 3.99
C ILE A 13 5.39 17.25 4.46
N VAL A 14 4.34 18.02 4.76
CA VAL A 14 3.05 17.47 5.19
C VAL A 14 2.45 16.57 4.11
N VAL A 15 2.47 17.00 2.84
CA VAL A 15 1.97 16.20 1.71
C VAL A 15 2.75 14.90 1.56
N ILE A 16 4.08 14.94 1.64
CA ILE A 16 4.94 13.75 1.56
C ILE A 16 4.65 12.79 2.72
N ALA A 17 4.48 13.30 3.93
CA ALA A 17 4.15 12.49 5.11
C ALA A 17 2.80 11.77 4.93
N ILE A 18 1.78 12.46 4.42
CA ILE A 18 0.47 11.86 4.13
C ILE A 18 0.60 10.74 3.08
N LEU A 19 1.31 11.00 1.97
CA LEU A 19 1.51 9.99 0.93
C LEU A 19 2.27 8.76 1.45
N TYR A 20 3.26 8.96 2.32
CA TYR A 20 4.01 7.89 2.96
C TYR A 20 3.11 7.01 3.84
N ILE A 21 2.25 7.63 4.66
CA ILE A 21 1.29 6.89 5.50
C ILE A 21 0.31 6.07 4.64
N ILE A 22 -0.21 6.68 3.56
CA ILE A 22 -1.10 5.97 2.63
C ILE A 22 -0.38 4.78 1.98
N SER A 23 0.88 4.95 1.58
CA SER A 23 1.68 3.89 0.96
C SER A 23 1.82 2.66 1.87
N ILE A 24 2.02 2.87 3.18
CA ILE A 24 2.11 1.79 4.17
C ILE A 24 0.80 0.99 4.24
N TRP A 25 -0.35 1.67 4.16
CA TRP A 25 -1.66 1.01 4.22
C TRP A 25 -1.98 0.24 2.93
N VAL A 26 -1.58 0.79 1.79
CA VAL A 26 -1.96 0.29 0.48
C VAL A 26 -1.00 -0.82 -0.01
N TYR A 27 0.25 -0.85 0.45
CA TYR A 27 1.19 -1.90 0.05
C TYR A 27 1.17 -3.09 1.02
N LYS A 28 0.69 -4.24 0.54
CA LYS A 28 0.72 -5.50 1.31
C LYS A 28 1.80 -6.42 0.77
N ARG A 29 2.71 -6.85 1.65
CA ARG A 29 3.78 -7.80 1.33
C ARG A 29 3.37 -9.21 1.75
N SER A 30 3.55 -10.17 0.84
CA SER A 30 3.40 -11.59 1.17
C SER A 30 4.69 -12.11 1.81
N PRO A 31 4.64 -12.76 2.99
CA PRO A 31 5.76 -13.51 3.52
C PRO A 31 5.99 -14.79 2.68
N ALA A 32 7.09 -15.52 2.92
CA ALA A 32 7.44 -16.69 2.12
C ALA A 32 6.54 -17.92 2.42
N ASN A 33 6.00 -18.00 3.63
CA ASN A 33 5.16 -19.10 4.12
C ASN A 33 3.65 -18.91 3.85
N MET A 34 3.24 -17.74 3.33
CA MET A 34 1.84 -17.46 3.02
C MET A 34 1.74 -16.79 1.65
N CYS A 35 0.62 -16.96 0.97
CA CYS A 35 0.23 -16.08 -0.14
C CYS A 35 -1.06 -15.35 0.19
N PHE A 36 -1.29 -14.26 -0.53
CA PHE A 36 -2.60 -13.64 -0.54
C PHE A 36 -3.15 -13.57 -1.96
N ILE A 37 -4.45 -13.79 -2.05
CA ILE A 37 -5.25 -13.63 -3.26
C ILE A 37 -5.87 -12.25 -3.17
N ARG A 38 -5.56 -11.38 -4.13
CA ARG A 38 -6.18 -10.07 -4.27
C ARG A 38 -7.22 -10.12 -5.38
N THR A 39 -8.49 -10.07 -5.01
CA THR A 39 -9.63 -9.93 -5.94
C THR A 39 -10.05 -8.47 -6.03
N GLY A 40 -10.66 -8.04 -7.14
CA GLY A 40 -11.13 -6.67 -7.31
C GLY A 40 -11.37 -6.25 -8.75
N PHE A 41 -11.42 -4.95 -9.01
CA PHE A 41 -11.79 -4.36 -10.32
C PHE A 41 -10.91 -4.82 -11.49
N ARG A 42 -9.67 -5.24 -11.20
CA ARG A 42 -8.69 -5.68 -12.21
C ARG A 42 -8.55 -7.21 -12.25
N GLY A 43 -9.58 -7.92 -11.79
CA GLY A 43 -9.62 -9.36 -11.67
C GLY A 43 -8.86 -9.89 -10.46
N THR A 44 -8.70 -11.21 -10.43
CA THR A 44 -8.04 -11.94 -9.35
C THR A 44 -6.56 -12.15 -9.65
N LYS A 45 -5.70 -11.78 -8.71
CA LYS A 45 -4.26 -12.04 -8.78
C LYS A 45 -3.79 -12.74 -7.50
N VAL A 46 -3.02 -13.81 -7.68
CA VAL A 46 -2.30 -14.48 -6.59
C VAL A 46 -0.95 -13.81 -6.40
N CYS A 47 -0.65 -13.36 -5.18
CA CYS A 47 0.60 -12.69 -4.83
C CYS A 47 1.44 -13.61 -3.94
N LEU A 48 2.46 -14.23 -4.55
CA LEU A 48 3.43 -15.11 -3.90
C LEU A 48 4.81 -14.44 -3.87
N GLY A 49 5.46 -14.41 -2.71
CA GLY A 49 6.85 -13.95 -2.57
C GLY A 49 7.12 -12.48 -2.95
N LYS A 50 6.08 -11.73 -3.31
CA LYS A 50 6.13 -10.31 -3.70
C LYS A 50 5.03 -9.54 -2.96
N GLY A 51 5.18 -8.21 -2.91
CA GLY A 51 4.10 -7.34 -2.48
C GLY A 51 3.22 -6.89 -3.64
N ALA A 52 2.01 -6.47 -3.32
CA ALA A 52 1.10 -5.88 -4.28
C ALA A 52 0.35 -4.71 -3.65
N LEU A 53 -0.09 -3.80 -4.53
CA LEU A 53 -0.95 -2.70 -4.18
C LEU A 53 -2.37 -3.24 -3.90
N VAL A 54 -2.86 -3.04 -2.69
CA VAL A 54 -4.20 -3.44 -2.22
C VAL A 54 -4.93 -2.17 -1.80
N LEU A 55 -5.88 -1.74 -2.62
CA LEU A 55 -6.77 -0.64 -2.24
C LEU A 55 -7.93 -1.22 -1.42
N PRO A 56 -8.09 -0.84 -0.14
CA PRO A 56 -9.04 -1.49 0.77
C PRO A 56 -10.51 -1.37 0.33
N VAL A 57 -10.86 -0.37 -0.47
CA VAL A 57 -12.23 -0.16 -0.97
C VAL A 57 -12.54 -1.00 -2.21
N PHE A 58 -11.52 -1.30 -3.03
CA PHE A 58 -11.72 -1.94 -4.34
C PHE A 58 -11.18 -3.36 -4.43
N HIS A 59 -10.46 -3.81 -3.40
CA HIS A 59 -9.85 -5.12 -3.39
C HIS A 59 -10.21 -5.88 -2.13
N GLU A 60 -10.56 -7.14 -2.31
CA GLU A 60 -10.69 -8.11 -1.23
C GLU A 60 -9.41 -8.97 -1.18
N VAL A 61 -9.02 -9.35 0.04
CA VAL A 61 -7.77 -10.07 0.30
C VAL A 61 -8.09 -11.34 1.07
N SER A 62 -7.74 -12.48 0.50
CA SER A 62 -7.82 -13.78 1.17
C SER A 62 -6.42 -14.35 1.37
N TRP A 63 -6.13 -14.85 2.57
CA TRP A 63 -4.83 -15.43 2.90
C TRP A 63 -4.85 -16.95 2.80
N VAL A 64 -3.77 -17.52 2.28
CA VAL A 64 -3.55 -18.96 2.19
C VAL A 64 -2.18 -19.28 2.76
N SER A 65 -2.12 -20.23 3.69
CA SER A 65 -0.87 -20.74 4.27
C SER A 65 -0.29 -21.85 3.41
N PHE A 66 1.04 -21.93 3.36
CA PHE A 66 1.78 -23.06 2.79
C PHE A 66 2.38 -23.99 3.86
N GLU A 67 2.08 -23.73 5.13
CA GLU A 67 2.47 -24.61 6.22
C GLU A 67 1.53 -25.83 6.25
N THR A 68 2.12 -27.03 6.26
CA THR A 68 1.42 -28.33 6.31
C THR A 68 1.26 -28.84 7.72
#